data_AF-A0A2V9K1H7-F1
#
_entry.id   AF-A0A2V9K1H7-F1
#
_cell.length_a   1.000
_cell.length_b   1.000
_cell.length_c   1.000
_cell.angle_alpha   90.00
_cell.angle_beta   90.00
_cell.angle_gamma   90.00
#
_symmetry.space_group_name_H-M   'P 1'
#
loop_
_entity.id
_entity.type
_entity.pdbx_description
1 polymer ?
#
loop_
_entity_poly.entity_id
_entity_poly.type
_entity_poly.pdbx_seq_one_letter_code
_entity_poly.pdbx_strand_id
1 'polypeptide(L)'
;EADTIIPNSLEVGTRIVPGLNSVAFSTTPAFDLSKGNIQQFSCTTAGSTISPTFTNLTRGELMTLIFVQNSTTACTVSWPSNVHGAMIVSATLSGVNTQQFMVSNAGTDLYAVGPTGMTGGKP
;
A
#
# COMPACT_ATOMS: atom_id res chain seq x y z
N GLU A 1 -51.27 10.58 -19.99
CA GLU A 1 -49.88 10.96 -19.70
C GLU A 1 -49.38 9.97 -18.64
N ALA A 2 -48.33 9.21 -18.94
CA ALA A 2 -47.76 8.24 -18.01
C ALA A 2 -46.42 8.81 -17.53
N ASP A 3 -46.40 9.18 -16.25
CA ASP A 3 -45.24 9.75 -15.58
C ASP A 3 -44.16 8.67 -15.44
N THR A 4 -43.02 8.88 -16.09
CA THR A 4 -41.88 7.96 -16.04
C THR A 4 -41.09 8.28 -14.78
N ILE A 5 -41.29 7.49 -13.73
CA ILE A 5 -40.41 7.51 -12.56
C ILE A 5 -39.04 7.00 -13.00
N ILE A 6 -38.08 7.90 -13.17
CA ILE A 6 -36.66 7.55 -13.25
C ILE A 6 -36.25 7.21 -11.80
N PRO A 7 -35.88 5.97 -11.47
CA PRO A 7 -35.36 5.71 -10.15
C PRO A 7 -33.99 6.40 -10.05
N ASN A 8 -33.94 7.51 -9.31
CA ASN A 8 -32.69 8.01 -8.74
C ASN A 8 -32.12 6.89 -7.88
N SER A 9 -31.17 6.14 -8.43
CA SER A 9 -30.30 5.27 -7.64
C SER A 9 -29.46 6.18 -6.76
N LEU A 10 -29.95 6.48 -5.56
CA LEU A 10 -29.09 6.86 -4.45
C LEU A 10 -28.23 5.62 -4.20
N GLU A 11 -26.99 5.63 -4.69
CA GLU A 11 -26.00 4.69 -4.17
C GLU A 11 -25.97 4.92 -2.67
N VAL A 12 -26.54 3.97 -1.91
CA VAL A 12 -26.28 3.82 -0.47
C VAL A 12 -24.79 4.02 -0.35
N GLY A 13 -24.37 5.06 0.39
CA GLY A 13 -22.98 5.38 0.64
C GLY A 13 -22.31 4.19 1.29
N THR A 14 -21.93 3.23 0.46
CA THR A 14 -21.20 2.05 0.83
C THR A 14 -19.91 2.65 1.31
N ARG A 15 -19.66 2.55 2.61
CA ARG A 15 -18.34 2.82 3.14
C ARG A 15 -17.42 1.91 2.35
N ILE A 16 -16.74 2.46 1.34
CA ILE A 16 -15.64 1.76 0.68
C ILE A 16 -14.58 1.73 1.77
N VAL A 17 -14.61 0.67 2.56
CA VAL A 17 -13.49 0.33 3.42
C VAL A 17 -12.40 0.00 2.42
N PRO A 18 -11.29 0.75 2.36
CA PRO A 18 -10.17 0.32 1.56
C PRO A 18 -9.82 -1.10 2.06
N GLY A 19 -9.87 -2.09 1.17
CA GLY A 19 -9.57 -3.47 1.54
C GLY A 19 -8.16 -3.52 2.11
N LEU A 20 -8.01 -4.03 3.34
CA LEU A 20 -6.71 -4.35 3.91
C LEU A 20 -6.29 -5.72 3.39
N ASN A 21 -5.24 -5.75 2.57
CA ASN A 21 -4.58 -6.97 2.15
C ASN A 21 -3.35 -7.21 3.03
N SER A 22 -3.39 -8.27 3.84
CA SER A 22 -2.24 -8.73 4.62
C SER A 22 -1.37 -9.63 3.75
N VAL A 23 -0.15 -9.20 3.45
CA VAL A 23 0.79 -9.95 2.62
C VAL A 23 1.71 -10.80 3.49
N ALA A 24 1.76 -12.10 3.20
CA ALA A 24 2.64 -13.03 3.90
C ALA A 24 4.12 -12.65 3.71
N PHE A 25 4.94 -12.96 4.71
CA PHE A 25 6.38 -12.67 4.64
C PHE A 25 7.04 -13.42 3.47
N SER A 26 7.82 -12.68 2.70
CA SER A 26 8.75 -13.15 1.66
C SER A 26 9.80 -12.07 1.47
N THR A 27 10.97 -12.41 0.94
CA THR A 27 11.95 -11.42 0.47
C THR A 27 11.49 -10.73 -0.81
N THR A 28 10.52 -11.30 -1.54
CA THR A 28 9.89 -10.71 -2.73
C THR A 28 8.36 -10.72 -2.60
N PRO A 29 7.77 -9.91 -1.72
CA PRO A 29 6.32 -9.88 -1.53
C PRO A 29 5.63 -9.29 -2.76
N ALA A 30 4.53 -9.91 -3.17
CA ALA A 30 3.68 -9.43 -4.26
C ALA A 30 2.47 -8.67 -3.68
N PHE A 31 2.46 -7.36 -3.86
CA PHE A 31 1.36 -6.49 -3.48
C PHE A 31 0.35 -6.40 -4.64
N ASP A 32 -0.82 -6.96 -4.41
CA ASP A 32 -1.90 -7.03 -5.39
C ASP A 32 -3.01 -6.06 -4.99
N LEU A 33 -3.15 -4.96 -5.74
CA LEU A 33 -4.11 -3.90 -5.44
C LEU A 33 -5.57 -4.33 -5.70
N SER A 34 -5.80 -5.39 -6.47
CA SER A 34 -7.16 -5.95 -6.63
C SER A 34 -7.71 -6.56 -5.32
N LYS A 35 -6.82 -6.88 -4.37
CA LYS A 35 -7.18 -7.38 -3.03
C LYS A 35 -7.41 -6.25 -2.02
N GLY A 36 -7.25 -5.00 -2.44
CA GLY A 36 -7.48 -3.82 -1.64
C GLY A 36 -6.33 -2.82 -1.71
N ASN A 37 -6.64 -1.56 -1.41
CA ASN A 37 -5.68 -0.46 -1.58
C ASN A 37 -4.79 -0.24 -0.36
N ILE A 38 -5.04 -0.92 0.76
CA ILE A 38 -4.14 -0.91 1.91
C ILE A 38 -3.39 -2.24 1.94
N GLN A 39 -2.08 -2.17 1.78
CA GLN A 39 -1.20 -3.33 1.75
C GLN A 39 -0.39 -3.33 3.04
N GLN A 40 -0.55 -4.38 3.86
CA GLN A 40 0.23 -4.53 5.09
C GLN A 40 1.22 -5.66 4.96
N PHE A 41 2.47 -5.37 5.29
CA PHE A 41 3.57 -6.32 5.29
C PHE A 41 4.37 -6.22 6.59
N SER A 42 4.67 -7.36 7.18
CA SER A 42 5.52 -7.45 8.37
C SER A 42 6.80 -8.17 8.01
N CYS A 43 7.94 -7.51 8.19
CA CYS A 43 9.22 -8.19 8.10
C CYS A 43 9.48 -8.96 9.39
N THR A 44 9.61 -10.28 9.31
CA THR A 44 9.80 -11.16 10.49
C THR A 44 11.18 -11.82 10.53
N THR A 45 11.88 -11.88 9.40
CA THR A 45 13.22 -12.49 9.31
C THR A 45 14.31 -11.43 9.44
N ALA A 46 15.19 -11.60 10.42
CA ALA A 46 16.26 -10.67 10.77
C ALA A 46 17.11 -10.24 9.55
N GLY A 47 17.26 -8.92 9.39
CA GLY A 47 18.20 -8.33 8.43
C GLY A 47 17.87 -8.60 6.95
N SER A 48 16.64 -9.00 6.65
CA SER A 48 16.23 -9.29 5.27
C SER A 48 16.18 -8.02 4.43
N THR A 49 16.60 -8.14 3.17
CA THR A 49 16.32 -7.14 2.13
C THR A 49 15.06 -7.55 1.40
N ILE A 50 14.07 -6.66 1.42
CA ILE A 50 12.76 -6.90 0.81
C ILE A 50 12.70 -6.18 -0.54
N SER A 51 12.39 -6.92 -1.59
CA SER A 51 12.28 -6.43 -2.97
C SER A 51 10.86 -6.67 -3.49
N PRO A 52 9.92 -5.77 -3.21
CA PRO A 52 8.51 -5.98 -3.50
C PRO A 52 8.17 -5.86 -4.99
N THR A 53 7.07 -6.48 -5.39
CA THR A 53 6.41 -6.25 -6.69
C THR A 53 5.01 -5.71 -6.47
N PHE A 54 4.51 -4.94 -7.44
CA PHE A 54 3.17 -4.35 -7.40
C PHE A 54 2.42 -4.73 -8.68
N THR A 55 1.20 -5.25 -8.54
CA THR A 55 0.36 -5.69 -9.66
C THR A 55 -1.05 -5.12 -9.54
N ASN A 56 -1.79 -5.20 -10.64
CA ASN A 56 -3.18 -4.71 -10.73
C ASN A 56 -3.31 -3.22 -10.39
N LEU A 57 -2.36 -2.41 -10.88
CA LEU A 57 -2.33 -0.97 -10.70
C LEU A 57 -3.41 -0.30 -11.56
N THR A 58 -4.35 0.41 -10.94
CA THR A 58 -5.37 1.21 -11.66
C THR A 58 -4.94 2.67 -11.70
N ARG A 59 -4.97 3.29 -12.89
CA ARG A 59 -4.61 4.70 -13.07
C ARG A 59 -5.31 5.63 -12.07
N GLY A 60 -4.56 6.52 -11.43
CA GLY A 60 -5.09 7.50 -10.48
C GLY A 60 -5.53 6.93 -9.13
N GLU A 61 -5.41 5.62 -8.91
CA GLU A 61 -5.75 4.99 -7.64
C GLU A 61 -4.70 5.32 -6.57
N LEU A 62 -5.16 5.50 -5.33
CA LEU A 62 -4.30 5.65 -4.16
C LEU A 62 -4.11 4.28 -3.51
N MET A 63 -2.87 3.93 -3.20
CA MET A 63 -2.54 2.80 -2.34
C MET A 63 -1.77 3.25 -1.11
N THR A 64 -2.00 2.58 0.02
CA THR A 64 -1.26 2.80 1.26
C THR A 64 -0.48 1.53 1.57
N LEU A 65 0.84 1.66 1.73
CA LEU A 65 1.68 0.60 2.26
C LEU A 65 1.92 0.82 3.76
N ILE A 66 1.71 -0.24 4.53
CA ILE A 66 2.06 -0.34 5.94
C ILE A 66 3.17 -1.39 6.06
N PHE A 67 4.37 -0.94 6.43
CA PHE A 67 5.54 -1.82 6.62
C PHE A 67 5.89 -1.88 8.11
N VAL A 68 5.85 -3.06 8.69
CA VAL A 68 6.15 -3.30 10.11
C VAL A 68 7.52 -3.98 10.27
N GLN A 69 8.40 -3.38 11.07
CA GLN A 69 9.67 -3.98 11.49
C GLN A 69 9.43 -4.96 12.64
N ASN A 70 9.13 -6.22 12.35
CA ASN A 70 8.81 -7.24 13.37
C ASN A 70 9.89 -8.33 13.49
N SER A 71 11.09 -8.05 13.00
CA SER A 71 12.26 -8.91 13.12
C SER A 71 13.14 -8.45 14.29
N THR A 72 14.14 -9.26 14.65
CA THR A 72 15.15 -8.89 15.67
C THR A 72 16.25 -7.97 15.15
N THR A 73 16.41 -7.89 13.82
CA THR A 73 17.31 -6.98 13.13
C THR A 73 16.55 -6.30 12.01
N ALA A 74 16.69 -4.97 11.91
CA ALA A 74 15.92 -4.16 10.96
C ALA A 74 16.07 -4.67 9.53
N CYS A 75 14.93 -4.77 8.84
CA CYS A 75 14.89 -5.08 7.43
C CYS A 75 15.06 -3.82 6.60
N THR A 76 15.57 -3.99 5.39
CA THR A 76 15.68 -2.93 4.39
C THR A 76 14.74 -3.20 3.23
N VAL A 77 14.41 -2.17 2.45
CA VAL A 77 13.60 -2.31 1.25
C VAL A 77 14.41 -1.83 0.04
N SER A 78 14.54 -2.68 -0.95
CA SER A 78 15.03 -2.33 -2.28
C SER A 78 13.82 -2.06 -3.17
N TRP A 79 13.44 -0.80 -3.30
CA TRP A 79 12.29 -0.40 -4.11
C TRP A 79 12.50 -0.76 -5.60
N PRO A 80 11.48 -1.31 -6.28
CA PRO A 80 11.55 -1.57 -7.71
C PRO A 80 11.56 -0.24 -8.50
N SER A 81 12.04 -0.29 -9.75
CA SER A 81 12.23 0.91 -10.58
C SER A 81 10.95 1.65 -10.96
N ASN A 82 9.79 1.00 -10.83
CA ASN A 82 8.48 1.60 -11.07
C ASN A 82 7.87 2.26 -9.82
N VAL A 83 8.64 2.37 -8.73
CA VAL A 83 8.23 3.08 -7.51
C VAL A 83 9.13 4.29 -7.31
N HIS A 84 8.51 5.48 -7.28
CA HIS A 84 9.20 6.76 -7.28
C HIS A 84 8.93 7.52 -5.98
N GLY A 85 9.98 8.06 -5.38
CA GLY A 85 9.90 8.86 -4.15
C GLY A 85 9.54 8.06 -2.90
N ALA A 86 9.71 6.74 -2.93
CA ALA A 86 9.37 5.87 -1.81
C ALA A 86 10.07 6.26 -0.50
N MET A 87 9.42 5.98 0.63
CA MET A 87 10.00 6.21 1.94
C MET A 87 11.28 5.40 2.16
N ILE A 88 12.18 5.95 2.97
CA ILE A 88 13.23 5.16 3.62
C ILE A 88 12.56 4.44 4.79
N VAL A 89 12.63 3.11 4.81
CA VAL A 89 12.10 2.33 5.93
C VAL A 89 12.98 2.53 7.15
N SER A 90 12.39 2.98 8.26
CA SER A 90 13.08 3.16 9.52
C SER A 90 13.64 1.84 10.06
N ALA A 91 14.82 1.92 10.68
CA ALA A 91 15.45 0.81 11.37
C ALA A 91 14.89 0.57 12.79
N THR A 92 13.93 1.37 13.25
CA THR A 92 13.28 1.18 14.56
C THR A 92 12.53 -0.15 14.58
N LEU A 93 13.02 -1.11 15.37
CA LEU A 93 12.35 -2.39 15.61
C LEU A 93 11.00 -2.17 16.30
N SER A 94 10.04 -3.04 15.99
CA SER A 94 8.62 -2.85 16.33
C SER A 94 8.07 -1.50 15.86
N GLY A 95 8.71 -0.85 14.88
CA GLY A 95 8.25 0.38 14.26
C GLY A 95 7.35 0.10 13.06
N VAL A 96 6.33 0.92 12.89
CA VAL A 96 5.46 0.95 11.71
C VAL A 96 5.84 2.13 10.83
N ASN A 97 6.01 1.84 9.54
CA ASN A 97 6.26 2.83 8.49
C ASN A 97 5.03 2.84 7.57
N THR A 98 4.48 4.01 7.28
CA THR A 98 3.32 4.14 6.40
C THR A 98 3.57 5.16 5.31
N GLN A 99 3.33 4.77 4.05
CA GLN A 99 3.45 5.64 2.88
C GLN A 99 2.26 5.44 1.97
N GLN A 100 1.66 6.54 1.54
CA GLN A 100 0.69 6.54 0.46
C GLN A 100 1.40 6.76 -0.88
N PHE A 101 0.93 6.08 -1.92
CA PHE A 101 1.35 6.24 -3.29
C PHE A 101 0.13 6.47 -4.18
N MET A 102 0.32 7.21 -5.27
CA MET A 102 -0.64 7.39 -6.34
C MET A 102 -0.15 6.64 -7.58
N VAL A 103 -1.02 5.87 -8.20
CA VAL A 103 -0.75 5.18 -9.46
C VAL A 103 -0.72 6.20 -10.60
N SER A 104 0.29 6.10 -11.45
CA SER A 104 0.50 6.96 -12.60
C SER A 104 -0.67 6.94 -13.59
N ASN A 105 -0.74 7.94 -14.47
CA ASN A 105 -1.74 7.99 -15.53
C ASN A 105 -1.68 6.77 -16.48
N ALA A 106 -0.50 6.18 -16.64
CA ALA A 106 -0.30 4.99 -17.46
C ALA A 106 -0.68 3.67 -16.74
N GLY A 107 -0.92 3.69 -15.43
CA GLY A 107 -1.23 2.48 -14.65
C GLY A 107 -0.02 1.57 -14.43
N THR A 108 1.21 2.10 -14.53
CA THR A 108 2.46 1.31 -14.50
C THR A 108 3.37 1.63 -13.33
N ASP A 109 3.26 2.85 -12.79
CA ASP A 109 4.19 3.40 -11.82
C ASP A 109 3.46 3.88 -10.57
N LEU A 110 4.17 3.87 -9.45
CA LEU A 110 3.71 4.37 -8.16
C LEU A 110 4.53 5.59 -7.76
N TYR A 111 3.86 6.70 -7.45
CA TYR A 111 4.49 7.93 -6.99
C TYR A 111 4.09 8.21 -5.55
N ALA A 112 5.07 8.39 -4.66
CA ALA A 112 4.79 8.71 -3.27
C ALA A 112 4.02 10.05 -3.14
N VAL A 113 2.97 10.03 -2.31
CA VAL A 113 2.14 11.20 -2.02
C VAL A 113 2.56 11.75 -0.65
N GLY A 114 3.25 12.90 -0.65
CA GLY A 114 3.68 13.61 0.57
C GLY A 114 5.10 13.27 1.05
N PRO A 115 5.63 14.05 2.01
CA PRO A 115 6.99 13.85 2.51
C PRO A 115 7.13 12.46 3.13
N THR A 116 8.29 11.85 2.87
CA THR A 116 8.67 10.47 3.17
C THR A 116 8.11 9.96 4.51
N GLY A 117 7.32 8.89 4.43
CA GLY A 117 6.67 8.08 5.47
C GLY A 117 6.79 8.51 6.93
N MET A 118 5.64 8.62 7.61
CA MET A 118 5.61 8.78 9.06
C MET A 118 6.26 7.55 9.72
N THR A 119 7.39 7.77 10.38
CA THR A 119 8.04 6.80 11.26
C THR A 119 7.67 7.16 12.69
N GLY A 120 7.03 6.24 13.42
CA GLY A 120 6.73 6.50 14.85
C GLY A 120 5.56 5.74 15.46
N GLY A 121 4.91 4.82 14.74
CA GLY A 121 3.88 3.96 15.33
C GLY A 121 4.50 2.77 16.05
N LYS A 122 4.08 2.51 17.29
CA LYS A 122 4.14 1.16 17.87
C LYS A 122 2.92 0.38 17.35
N PRO A 123 3.07 -0.85 16.84
CA PRO A 123 1.94 -1.67 16.40
C PRO A 123 0.98 -1.97 17.53
#